data_AF-A0A0C9YYH4-F1
#
_entry.id   AF-A0A0C9YYH4-F1
#
_cell.length_a   1.000
_cell.length_b   1.000
_cell.length_c   1.000
_cell.angle_alpha   90.00
_cell.angle_beta   90.00
_cell.angle_gamma   90.00
#
_symmetry.space_group_name_H-M   'P 1'
#
loop_
_entity.id
_entity.type
_entity.pdbx_description
1 polymer ?
#
loop_
_entity_poly.entity_id
_entity_poly.type
_entity_poly.pdbx_seq_one_letter_code
_entity_poly.pdbx_strand_id
1 'polypeptide(L)'
;ILTGHALVFQLMNGHPNHIGMSIGISLEAFSTLINVLNQVGIVQWDGISVEGQLGIFLYTFIIGLSLHLLSEQFQHSTDTVTR
;
A
#
# COMPACT_ATOMS: atom_id res chain seq x y z
N ILE A 1 -3.24 -19.02 -2.17
CA ILE A 1 -2.15 -18.03 -2.22
C ILE A 1 -2.74 -16.75 -2.82
N LEU A 2 -2.87 -15.68 -2.04
CA LEU A 2 -3.29 -14.38 -2.55
C LEU A 2 -2.04 -13.72 -3.14
N THR A 3 -1.99 -13.58 -4.47
CA THR A 3 -0.87 -12.89 -5.12
C THR A 3 -0.99 -11.39 -4.90
N GLY A 4 0.12 -10.63 -4.94
CA GLY A 4 0.08 -9.16 -4.81
C GLY A 4 -0.85 -8.49 -5.83
N HIS A 5 -0.97 -9.08 -7.02
CA HIS A 5 -1.91 -8.66 -8.06
C HIS A 5 -3.38 -8.84 -7.63
N ALA A 6 -3.71 -9.94 -6.95
CA ALA A 6 -5.05 -10.18 -6.42
C ALA A 6 -5.39 -9.24 -5.24
N LEU A 7 -4.40 -8.87 -4.43
CA LEU A 7 -4.57 -7.86 -3.37
C LEU A 7 -4.87 -6.48 -3.97
N VAL A 8 -4.07 -6.02 -4.93
CA VAL A 8 -4.31 -4.76 -5.67
C VAL A 8 -5.69 -4.77 -6.33
N PHE A 9 -6.04 -5.87 -6.99
CA PHE A 9 -7.35 -6.02 -7.62
C PHE A 9 -8.50 -5.96 -6.59
N GLN A 10 -8.35 -6.57 -5.42
CA GLN A 10 -9.33 -6.48 -4.33
C GLN A 10 -9.39 -5.09 -3.68
N LEU A 11 -8.28 -4.37 -3.62
CA LEU A 11 -8.23 -3.00 -3.11
C LEU A 11 -8.99 -2.05 -4.04
N MET A 12 -8.86 -2.23 -5.35
CA MET A 12 -9.49 -1.39 -6.35
C MET A 12 -10.94 -1.75 -6.68
N ASN A 13 -11.24 -3.05 -6.78
CA ASN A 13 -12.52 -3.56 -7.25
C ASN A 13 -13.36 -4.22 -6.13
N GLY A 14 -12.82 -4.28 -4.92
CA GLY A 14 -13.54 -4.74 -3.74
C GLY A 14 -14.40 -3.64 -3.13
N HIS A 15 -14.94 -3.90 -1.94
CA HIS A 15 -15.78 -2.93 -1.24
C HIS A 15 -14.97 -1.66 -0.90
N PRO A 16 -15.51 -0.43 -1.05
CA PRO A 16 -14.78 0.82 -0.80
C PRO A 16 -14.10 0.92 0.56
N ASN A 17 -14.65 0.25 1.58
CA ASN A 17 -14.04 0.17 2.91
C ASN A 17 -12.80 -0.73 3.00
N HIS A 18 -12.53 -1.61 2.03
CA HIS A 18 -11.36 -2.50 2.07
C HIS A 18 -10.05 -1.72 1.94
N ILE A 19 -9.99 -0.70 1.07
CA ILE A 19 -8.83 0.19 0.97
C ILE A 19 -8.60 0.93 2.28
N GLY A 20 -9.66 1.46 2.89
CA GLY A 20 -9.59 2.13 4.18
C GLY A 20 -9.13 1.22 5.31
N MET A 21 -9.60 -0.03 5.32
CA MET A 21 -9.27 -1.00 6.36
C MET A 21 -7.86 -1.60 6.20
N SER A 22 -7.32 -1.62 4.97
CA SER A 22 -6.01 -2.23 4.68
C SER A 22 -4.86 -1.22 4.60
N ILE A 23 -5.13 -0.01 4.11
CA ILE A 23 -4.12 1.03 3.82
C ILE A 23 -4.41 2.32 4.62
N GLY A 24 -5.49 2.39 5.39
CA GLY A 24 -5.77 3.55 6.24
C GLY A 24 -6.14 4.84 5.49
N ILE A 25 -6.38 4.77 4.18
CA ILE A 25 -6.79 5.92 3.35
C ILE A 25 -8.14 5.66 2.67
N SER A 26 -8.89 6.70 2.36
CA SER A 26 -10.15 6.55 1.63
C SER A 26 -9.91 6.19 0.16
N LEU A 27 -10.89 5.51 -0.47
CA LEU A 27 -10.87 5.24 -1.91
C LEU A 27 -10.77 6.54 -2.74
N GLU A 28 -11.39 7.62 -2.26
CA GLU A 28 -11.33 8.95 -2.88
C GLU A 28 -9.91 9.54 -2.86
N ALA A 29 -9.22 9.44 -1.70
CA ALA A 29 -7.84 9.88 -1.59
C ALA A 29 -6.91 9.04 -2.49
N PHE A 30 -7.12 7.73 -2.53
CA PHE A 30 -6.38 6.83 -3.42
C PHE A 30 -6.59 7.19 -4.90
N SER A 31 -7.84 7.46 -5.31
CA SER A 31 -8.19 7.87 -6.67
C SER A 31 -7.58 9.23 -7.04
N THR A 32 -7.58 10.18 -6.09
CA THR A 32 -6.94 11.49 -6.26
C THR A 32 -5.43 11.34 -6.48
N LEU A 33 -4.77 10.48 -5.71
CA LEU A 33 -3.34 10.21 -5.89
C LEU A 33 -3.04 9.60 -7.26
N ILE A 34 -3.85 8.65 -7.73
CA ILE A 34 -3.70 8.09 -9.08
C ILE A 34 -3.81 9.18 -10.15
N ASN A 35 -4.78 10.08 -10.03
CA ASN A 35 -4.94 11.20 -10.96
C ASN A 35 -3.71 12.12 -10.97
N VAL A 36 -3.15 12.43 -9.79
CA VAL A 36 -1.92 13.22 -9.70
C VAL A 36 -0.77 12.49 -10.38
N LEU A 37 -0.56 11.21 -10.08
CA LEU A 37 0.51 10.40 -10.67
C LEU A 37 0.41 10.35 -12.20
N ASN A 38 -0.79 10.19 -12.74
CA ASN A 38 -1.03 10.24 -14.18
C ASN A 38 -0.70 11.63 -14.78
N GLN A 39 -1.02 12.72 -14.06
CA GLN A 39 -0.71 14.08 -14.51
C GLN A 39 0.79 14.39 -14.54
N VAL A 40 1.59 13.84 -13.62
CA VAL A 40 3.05 13.95 -13.66
C VAL A 40 3.73 12.93 -14.60
N GLY A 41 2.94 12.13 -15.33
CA GLY A 41 3.45 11.22 -16.35
C GLY A 41 4.00 9.90 -15.81
N ILE A 42 3.64 9.52 -14.59
CA ILE A 42 3.90 8.16 -14.08
C ILE A 42 3.01 7.21 -14.89
N VAL A 43 3.62 6.21 -15.51
CA VAL A 43 2.93 5.21 -16.32
C VAL A 43 3.14 3.81 -15.75
N GLN A 44 2.36 2.84 -16.26
CA GLN A 44 2.56 1.44 -15.95
C GLN A 44 4.02 1.02 -16.20
N TRP A 45 4.57 0.24 -15.26
CA TRP A 45 5.93 -0.27 -15.27
C TRP A 45 5.87 -1.77 -15.03
N ASP A 46 6.62 -2.53 -15.82
CA ASP A 46 6.74 -3.99 -15.71
C ASP A 46 5.39 -4.73 -15.71
N GLY A 47 4.41 -4.23 -16.47
CA GLY A 47 3.06 -4.80 -16.55
C GLY A 47 2.18 -4.55 -15.33
N ILE A 48 2.62 -3.73 -14.37
CA ILE A 48 1.84 -3.34 -13.19
C ILE A 48 1.21 -1.96 -13.45
N SER A 49 -0.11 -1.89 -13.27
CA SER A 49 -0.85 -0.63 -13.40
C SER A 49 -0.39 0.41 -12.37
N VAL A 50 -0.64 1.69 -12.64
CA VAL A 50 -0.25 2.80 -11.74
C VAL A 50 -0.85 2.61 -10.35
N GLU A 51 -2.06 2.08 -10.28
CA GLU A 51 -2.77 1.81 -9.04
C GLU A 51 -2.14 0.64 -8.28
N GLY A 52 -1.66 -0.38 -8.99
CA GLY A 52 -0.91 -1.47 -8.38
C GLY A 52 0.41 -0.99 -7.79
N GLN A 53 1.13 -0.13 -8.50
CA GLN A 53 2.36 0.47 -8.01
C GLN A 53 2.11 1.32 -6.76
N LEU A 54 1.08 2.18 -6.79
CA LEU A 54 0.70 3.00 -5.64
C LEU A 54 0.26 2.13 -4.45
N GLY A 55 -0.52 1.08 -4.70
CA GLY A 55 -0.95 0.14 -3.67
C GLY A 55 0.23 -0.56 -2.99
N ILE A 56 1.20 -1.04 -3.77
CA ILE A 56 2.45 -1.65 -3.27
C ILE A 56 3.24 -0.63 -2.44
N PHE A 57 3.41 0.59 -2.96
CA PHE A 57 4.14 1.64 -2.28
C PHE A 57 3.53 1.96 -0.92
N LEU A 58 2.21 2.21 -0.86
CA LEU A 58 1.52 2.56 0.37
C LEU A 58 1.53 1.41 1.38
N TYR A 59 1.31 0.18 0.92
CA TYR A 59 1.33 -0.99 1.80
C TYR A 59 2.73 -1.21 2.40
N THR A 60 3.78 -1.07 1.58
CA THR A 60 5.18 -1.18 2.04
C THR A 60 5.53 -0.06 3.01
N PHE A 61 5.09 1.17 2.73
CA PHE A 61 5.34 2.32 3.59
C PHE A 61 4.66 2.19 4.95
N ILE A 62 3.41 1.74 4.98
CA ILE A 62 2.65 1.53 6.23
C ILE A 62 3.24 0.39 7.05
N ILE A 63 3.58 -0.74 6.42
CA ILE A 63 4.24 -1.85 7.12
C ILE A 63 5.62 -1.42 7.62
N GLY A 64 6.40 -0.74 6.80
CA GLY A 64 7.72 -0.22 7.16
C GLY A 64 7.67 0.74 8.34
N LEU A 65 6.74 1.69 8.32
CA LEU A 65 6.48 2.59 9.44
C LEU A 65 6.05 1.83 10.69
N SER A 66 5.16 0.85 10.55
CA SER A 66 4.67 0.05 11.68
C SER A 66 5.80 -0.75 12.32
N LEU A 67 6.65 -1.40 11.52
CA LEU A 67 7.83 -2.13 12.02
C LEU A 67 8.83 -1.19 12.69
N HIS A 68 9.09 -0.02 12.10
CA HIS A 68 9.98 0.97 12.67
C HIS A 68 9.45 1.50 14.01
N LEU A 69 8.18 1.93 14.07
CA LEU A 69 7.52 2.40 15.28
C LEU A 69 7.49 1.32 16.37
N LEU A 70 7.21 0.07 16.00
CA LEU A 70 7.28 -1.06 16.94
C LEU A 70 8.71 -1.27 17.46
N SER A 71 9.74 -1.22 16.60
CA SER A 71 11.12 -1.36 17.05
C SER A 71 11.56 -0.22 17.99
N GLU A 72 11.10 1.01 17.74
CA GLU A 72 11.42 2.18 18.58
C GLU A 72 10.66 2.16 19.91
N GLN A 73 9.35 1.87 19.89
CA GLN A 73 8.51 1.81 21.09
C GLN A 73 8.94 0.69 22.04
N PHE A 74 9.39 -0.44 21.49
CA PHE A 74 9.77 -1.60 22.28
C PHE A 74 11.29 -1.72 22.53
N GLN A 75 12.13 -0.79 22.00
CA GLN A 75 13.59 -0.77 22.15
C GLN A 75 14.29 -2.11 21.83
N HIS A 76 13.69 -2.93 20.98
CA HIS A 76 14.23 -4.23 20.57
C HIS A 76 14.64 -4.16 19.10
N SER A 77 15.74 -4.85 18.74
CA SER A 77 16.14 -4.96 17.34
C SER A 77 15.06 -5.65 16.52
N THR A 78 14.91 -5.24 15.27
CA THR A 78 13.87 -5.70 14.33
C THR A 78 13.81 -7.23 14.21
N ASP A 79 14.94 -7.93 14.42
CA ASP A 79 15.09 -9.39 14.48
C ASP A 79 14.26 -10.09 15.58
N THR A 80 13.96 -9.40 16.70
CA THR A 80 13.21 -10.00 17.82
C THR A 80 11.70 -9.86 17.62
N VAL A 81 11.26 -8.80 16.92
CA VAL A 81 9.84 -8.49 16.66
C VAL A 81 9.29 -9.25 15.45
N THR A 82 10.15 -9.74 14.56
CA THR A 82 9.77 -10.42 13.31
C THR A 82 9.86 -11.95 13.33
N ARG A 83 10.17 -12.57 14.48
CA ARG A 83 10.01 -14.02 14.71
C ARG A 83 8.60 -14.37 15.16
#